data_AF-A0A924UXQ5-F1
#
_entry.id   AF-A0A924UXQ5-F1
#
_cell.length_a   1.000
_cell.length_b   1.000
_cell.length_c   1.000
_cell.angle_alpha   90.00
_cell.angle_beta   90.00
_cell.angle_gamma   90.00
#
_symmetry.space_group_name_H-M   'P 1'
#
loop_
_entity.id
_entity.type
_entity.pdbx_description
1 polymer ?
#
loop_
_entity_poly.entity_id
_entity_poly.type
_entity_poly.pdbx_seq_one_letter_code
_entity_poly.pdbx_strand_id
1 'polypeptide(L)'
;TNMAQLTEEVGEVARIIARRYGEQSEKESDKNKDLGEELADVVFVVLCLANQTGINLQEAFDKKMDLKSVRDKDRHKNNEKLK
;
A
#
# COMPACT_ATOMS: atom_id res chain seq x y z
N THR A 1 -2.59 19.55 4.16
CA THR A 1 -1.44 19.29 3.24
C THR A 1 -1.58 17.86 2.75
N ASN A 2 -1.25 17.56 1.49
CA ASN A 2 -1.41 16.20 0.94
C ASN A 2 -0.70 15.12 1.78
N MET A 3 0.36 15.48 2.50
CA MET A 3 1.01 14.57 3.46
C MET A 3 0.15 14.21 4.68
N ALA A 4 -0.65 15.14 5.19
CA ALA A 4 -1.59 14.84 6.27
C ALA A 4 -2.70 13.90 5.77
N GLN A 5 -3.22 14.17 4.58
CA GLN A 5 -4.23 13.34 3.92
C GLN A 5 -3.69 11.92 3.67
N LEU A 6 -2.46 11.78 3.15
CA LEU A 6 -1.83 10.48 2.98
C LEU A 6 -1.71 9.70 4.30
N THR A 7 -1.40 10.41 5.39
CA THR A 7 -1.28 9.79 6.72
C THR A 7 -2.64 9.30 7.22
N GLU A 8 -3.71 10.05 6.94
CA GLU A 8 -5.09 9.67 7.25
C GLU A 8 -5.51 8.40 6.51
N GLU A 9 -5.38 8.37 5.17
CA GLU A 9 -5.77 7.21 4.36
C GLU A 9 -4.95 5.96 4.71
N VAL A 10 -3.65 6.12 5.00
CA VAL A 10 -2.83 4.98 5.46
C VAL A 10 -3.27 4.50 6.85
N GLY A 11 -3.74 5.39 7.71
CA GLY A 11 -4.30 5.05 9.02
C GLY A 11 -5.61 4.26 8.92
N GLU A 12 -6.47 4.66 7.98
CA GLU A 12 -7.71 3.95 7.60
C GLU A 12 -7.40 2.50 7.18
N VAL A 13 -6.48 2.33 6.22
CA VAL A 13 -6.02 1.01 5.75
C VAL A 13 -5.45 0.19 6.91
N ALA A 14 -4.54 0.77 7.71
CA ALA A 14 -3.90 0.07 8.82
C ALA A 14 -4.93 -0.43 9.85
N ARG A 15 -5.95 0.39 10.13
CA ARG A 15 -7.04 0.04 11.06
C ARG A 15 -7.84 -1.15 10.56
N ILE A 16 -8.18 -1.20 9.27
CA ILE A 16 -8.91 -2.34 8.68
C ILE A 16 -8.04 -3.60 8.74
N ILE A 17 -6.76 -3.50 8.35
CA ILE A 17 -5.84 -4.64 8.36
C ILE A 17 -5.68 -5.22 9.76
N ALA A 18 -5.44 -4.38 10.77
CA ALA A 18 -5.22 -4.81 12.14
C ALA A 18 -6.41 -5.57 12.74
N ARG A 19 -7.63 -5.26 12.30
CA ARG A 19 -8.87 -5.84 12.83
C ARG A 19 -9.39 -7.04 12.06
N ARG A 20 -9.25 -7.04 10.72
CA ARG A 20 -9.73 -8.15 9.88
C ARG A 20 -8.72 -9.27 9.73
N TYR A 21 -7.45 -8.90 9.67
CA TYR A 21 -6.35 -9.83 9.38
C TYR A 21 -5.31 -9.90 10.50
N GLY A 22 -5.46 -9.07 11.54
CA GLY A 22 -4.62 -9.07 12.73
C GLY A 22 -5.33 -9.64 13.95
N GLU A 23 -4.73 -9.42 15.12
CA GLU A 23 -5.21 -9.97 16.39
C GLU A 23 -6.27 -9.08 17.09
N GLN A 24 -6.60 -7.91 16.53
CA GLN A 24 -7.58 -7.02 17.15
C GLN A 24 -9.00 -7.47 16.85
N SER A 25 -9.87 -7.43 17.87
CA SER A 25 -11.29 -7.70 17.68
C SER A 25 -11.94 -6.70 16.72
N GLU A 26 -12.78 -7.23 15.83
CA GLU A 26 -13.60 -6.41 14.95
C GLU A 26 -14.64 -5.62 15.76
N LYS A 27 -14.87 -4.35 15.41
CA LYS A 27 -15.97 -3.56 15.97
C LYS A 27 -17.05 -3.41 14.92
N GLU A 28 -18.31 -3.37 15.36
CA GLU A 28 -19.49 -3.18 14.50
C GLU A 28 -19.33 -2.01 13.51
N SER A 29 -18.74 -0.91 13.97
CA SER A 29 -18.48 0.32 13.20
C SER A 29 -17.54 0.15 12.01
N ASP A 30 -16.74 -0.93 11.99
CA ASP A 30 -15.70 -1.15 10.99
C ASP A 30 -16.02 -2.33 10.05
N LYS A 31 -17.13 -3.05 10.30
CA LYS A 31 -17.59 -4.16 9.45
C LYS A 31 -17.90 -3.72 8.02
N ASN A 32 -18.40 -2.50 7.85
CA ASN A 32 -18.83 -1.99 6.55
C ASN A 32 -17.74 -1.23 5.78
N LYS A 33 -16.52 -1.12 6.32
CA LYS A 33 -15.44 -0.38 5.64
C LYS A 33 -14.86 -1.20 4.50
N ASP A 34 -14.69 -0.64 3.32
CA ASP A 34 -14.13 -1.39 2.21
C ASP A 34 -12.62 -1.18 2.13
N LEU A 35 -11.83 -2.26 2.22
CA LEU A 35 -10.37 -2.14 2.15
C LEU A 35 -9.91 -1.64 0.78
N GLY A 36 -10.61 -2.01 -0.28
CA GLY A 36 -10.32 -1.58 -1.64
C GLY A 36 -10.53 -0.07 -1.83
N GLU A 37 -11.59 0.49 -1.24
CA GLU A 37 -11.82 1.94 -1.24
C GLU A 37 -10.68 2.69 -0.54
N GLU A 38 -10.31 2.31 0.68
CA GLU A 38 -9.21 2.97 1.40
C GLU A 38 -7.86 2.85 0.67
N LEU A 39 -7.60 1.70 0.03
CA LEU A 39 -6.41 1.52 -0.80
C LEU A 39 -6.43 2.42 -2.04
N ALA A 40 -7.59 2.65 -2.64
CA ALA A 40 -7.75 3.56 -3.77
C ALA A 40 -7.49 5.01 -3.35
N ASP A 41 -7.96 5.41 -2.16
CA ASP A 41 -7.72 6.75 -1.61
C ASP A 41 -6.22 7.00 -1.35
N VAL A 42 -5.50 6.01 -0.81
CA VAL A 42 -4.02 6.08 -0.69
C VAL A 42 -3.37 6.32 -2.06
N VAL A 43 -3.77 5.57 -3.09
CA VAL A 43 -3.23 5.71 -4.45
C VAL A 43 -3.53 7.10 -5.01
N PHE A 44 -4.75 7.60 -4.80
CA PHE A 44 -5.16 8.92 -5.25
C PHE A 44 -4.28 10.02 -4.64
N VAL A 45 -4.05 10.00 -3.32
CA VAL A 45 -3.21 11.00 -2.67
C VAL A 45 -1.75 10.90 -3.13
N VAL A 46 -1.23 9.69 -3.36
CA VAL A 46 0.12 9.49 -3.93
C VAL A 46 0.22 10.10 -5.34
N LEU A 47 -0.80 9.94 -6.18
CA LEU A 47 -0.85 10.58 -7.50
C LEU A 47 -0.86 12.11 -7.38
N CYS A 48 -1.64 12.67 -6.46
CA CYS A 48 -1.65 14.11 -6.20
C CYS A 48 -0.27 14.63 -5.76
N LEU A 49 0.42 13.91 -4.89
CA LEU A 49 1.78 14.25 -4.46
C LEU A 49 2.78 14.20 -5.62
N ALA A 50 2.72 13.16 -6.45
CA ALA A 50 3.60 13.04 -7.62
C ALA A 50 3.40 14.21 -8.59
N ASN A 51 2.14 14.56 -8.88
CA ASN A 51 1.80 15.70 -9.73
C ASN A 51 2.29 17.03 -9.15
N GLN A 52 2.08 17.27 -7.85
CA GLN A 52 2.53 18.50 -7.18
C GLN A 52 4.05 18.65 -7.14
N THR A 53 4.79 17.53 -7.14
CA THR A 53 6.25 17.52 -7.03
C THR A 53 6.96 17.34 -8.37
N GLY A 54 6.21 17.19 -9.47
CA GLY A 54 6.76 16.96 -10.80
C GLY A 54 7.41 15.58 -10.99
N ILE A 55 7.03 14.60 -10.17
CA ILE A 55 7.56 13.24 -10.24
C ILE A 55 6.80 12.44 -11.30
N ASN A 56 7.52 11.89 -12.27
CA ASN A 56 6.98 10.85 -13.16
C ASN A 56 6.84 9.53 -12.40
N LEU A 57 5.67 9.29 -11.82
CA LEU A 57 5.43 8.12 -10.97
C LEU A 57 5.54 6.80 -11.74
N GLN A 58 5.14 6.77 -13.02
CA GLN A 58 5.23 5.58 -13.86
C GLN A 58 6.68 5.16 -14.06
N GLU A 59 7.54 6.08 -14.50
CA GLU A 59 8.97 5.80 -14.70
C GLU A 59 9.67 5.39 -13.39
N ALA A 60 9.35 6.06 -12.28
CA ALA A 60 9.88 5.70 -10.97
C ALA A 60 9.44 4.31 -10.51
N PHE A 61 8.19 3.94 -10.79
CA PHE A 61 7.63 2.62 -10.48
C PHE A 61 8.29 1.52 -11.32
N ASP A 62 8.40 1.72 -12.63
CA ASP A 62 9.00 0.75 -13.57
C ASP A 62 10.45 0.44 -13.18
N LYS A 63 11.25 1.48 -12.95
CA LYS A 63 12.64 1.33 -12.48
C LYS A 63 12.72 0.55 -11.17
N LYS A 64 11.76 0.75 -10.27
CA LYS A 64 11.72 0.02 -8.99
C LYS A 64 11.34 -1.44 -9.17
N MET A 65 10.43 -1.74 -10.09
CA MET A 65 10.01 -3.10 -10.42
C MET A 65 11.13 -3.90 -11.09
N ASP A 66 11.91 -3.27 -11.97
CA ASP A 66 13.10 -3.90 -12.56
C ASP A 66 14.12 -4.29 -11.48
N LEU A 67 14.44 -3.37 -10.57
CA LEU A 67 15.34 -3.63 -9.45
C LEU A 67 14.84 -4.75 -8.54
N LYS A 68 13.53 -4.78 -8.22
CA LYS A 68 12.94 -5.86 -7.43
C LYS A 68 13.00 -7.20 -8.18
N SER A 69 12.73 -7.21 -9.47
CA SER A 69 12.76 -8.41 -10.31
C SER A 69 14.16 -9.03 -10.36
N VAL A 70 15.19 -8.20 -10.52
CA VAL A 70 16.59 -8.66 -10.49
C VAL A 70 16.97 -9.17 -9.09
N ARG A 71 16.65 -8.40 -8.03
CA ARG A 71 16.98 -8.76 -6.65
C ARG A 71 16.31 -10.06 -6.20
N ASP A 72 15.04 -10.24 -6.57
CA ASP A 72 14.21 -11.33 -6.07
C ASP A 72 14.23 -12.56 -7.00
N LYS A 73 14.97 -12.51 -8.11
CA LYS A 73 15.10 -13.57 -9.14
C LYS A 73 15.41 -14.94 -8.54
N ASP A 74 16.32 -14.99 -7.58
CA ASP A 74 16.73 -16.24 -6.91
C ASP A 74 16.16 -16.37 -5.49
N ARG A 75 15.58 -15.29 -4.95
CA ARG A 75 15.09 -15.23 -3.57
C ARG A 75 13.91 -16.17 -3.33
N HIS A 76 13.00 -16.29 -4.31
CA HIS A 76 11.84 -17.16 -4.19
C HIS A 76 12.15 -18.61 -4.54
N LYS A 77 13.09 -18.86 -5.47
CA LYS A 77 13.53 -20.22 -5.84
C LYS A 77 14.26 -20.93 -4.70
N ASN A 78 14.99 -20.19 -3.88
CA ASN A 78 15.79 -20.72 -2.77
C ASN A 78 15.10 -20.62 -1.41
N ASN A 79 13.84 -20.17 -1.35
CA ASN A 79 13.11 -20.06 -0.09
C ASN A 79 12.37 -21.35 0.22
N GLU A 80 12.85 -22.11 1.21
CA GLU A 80 12.22 -23.35 1.66
C GLU A 80 10.79 -23.16 2.18
N LYS A 81 10.43 -21.96 2.66
CA LYS A 81 9.06 -21.66 3.12
C LYS A 81 8.04 -21.53 1.98
N LEU A 82 8.49 -21.45 0.73
CA LEU A 82 7.65 -21.28 -0.47
C LEU A 82 7.61 -22.54 -1.36
N LYS A 83 8.22 -23.65 -0.91
CA LYS A 83 8.08 -24.97 -1.51
C LYS A 83 6.97 -25.76 -0.83
#